data_AF-A0A286CYQ3-F1
#
_entry.id   AF-A0A286CYQ3-F1
#
_cell.length_a   1.000
_cell.length_b   1.000
_cell.length_c   1.000
_cell.angle_alpha   90.00
_cell.angle_beta   90.00
_cell.angle_gamma   90.00
#
_symmetry.space_group_name_H-M   'P 1'
#
loop_
_entity.id
_entity.type
_entity.pdbx_description
1 polymer ?
#
loop_
_entity_poly.entity_id
_entity_poly.type
_entity_poly.pdbx_seq_one_letter_code
_entity_poly.pdbx_strand_id
1 'polypeptide(L)'
;MSLRAPLLGGLLAALAVTGCQPSSTPSPATPNALAGEAIPLRHARLLTLERHQGFVVARLKGAADGADARAKALAGEVLVLLPHESPVPALTGDLRDATVIRTPVQRIASNAGSDEAFLTQLGVEERLVAVGGLASYDDGIRRRAKAGDIGQVGYNWHSPPNLDVLIARQPDVFLMRLSDPAHTPMLERARTLGLTVVPTLAEEEQGYLARAEWIRLYGLLTGTEARADAIFAEVEQRVADLKAKVADRPEVNVLWAYPNGADRWIATVRGAEAAYVADAGGINLLARPEDPQRYSAETLSTEALLPLGERADVWLIGDIHAVAPRNTEVERGFRAWREGRLFGNTGRTVAAENAYDWYQTALVRPDWVLTDFVKALHPDLVSEPFRFLKPLEQGEYR
;
A
#
# COMPACT_ATOMS: atom_id res chain seq x y z
N MET A 1 55.81 24.87 -98.08
CA MET A 1 55.07 23.94 -97.20
C MET A 1 54.79 24.68 -95.90
N SER A 2 53.86 25.64 -96.00
CA SER A 2 52.49 25.67 -95.44
C SER A 2 52.49 26.22 -94.00
N LEU A 3 52.49 27.56 -93.81
CA LEU A 3 51.32 28.48 -93.78
C LEU A 3 50.38 28.11 -92.60
N ARG A 4 49.97 28.94 -91.64
CA ARG A 4 49.80 30.41 -91.52
C ARG A 4 49.65 30.81 -90.03
N ALA A 5 49.94 32.09 -89.79
CA ALA A 5 49.66 33.02 -88.68
C ALA A 5 48.20 33.04 -88.12
N PRO A 6 47.76 34.04 -87.30
CA PRO A 6 48.14 34.41 -85.91
C PRO A 6 46.90 34.73 -85.01
N LEU A 7 47.13 35.38 -83.85
CA LEU A 7 46.25 36.31 -83.08
C LEU A 7 45.47 35.84 -81.83
N LEU A 8 45.83 36.52 -80.73
CA LEU A 8 45.04 37.21 -79.69
C LEU A 8 43.83 36.53 -79.02
N GLY A 9 43.87 36.54 -77.67
CA GLY A 9 42.85 37.23 -76.88
C GLY A 9 42.13 36.40 -75.80
N GLY A 10 42.07 36.96 -74.58
CA GLY A 10 40.87 36.89 -73.74
C GLY A 10 40.89 35.97 -72.52
N LEU A 11 40.81 36.60 -71.34
CA LEU A 11 40.28 36.02 -70.09
C LEU A 11 38.95 35.29 -70.32
N LEU A 12 38.70 34.18 -69.62
CA LEU A 12 37.34 33.83 -69.20
C LEU A 12 37.29 32.90 -67.99
N ALA A 13 36.35 33.25 -67.10
CA ALA A 13 36.00 32.63 -65.84
C ALA A 13 35.32 31.26 -66.00
N ALA A 14 35.41 30.43 -64.96
CA ALA A 14 34.51 29.30 -64.75
C ALA A 14 33.73 29.52 -63.44
N LEU A 15 32.42 29.77 -63.60
CA LEU A 15 31.42 29.82 -62.52
C LEU A 15 31.12 28.40 -62.02
N ALA A 16 31.15 28.21 -60.70
CA ALA A 16 30.57 27.05 -60.03
C ALA A 16 29.08 27.32 -59.76
N VAL A 17 28.21 26.45 -60.26
CA VAL A 17 26.76 26.49 -60.03
C VAL A 17 26.46 25.84 -58.68
N THR A 18 25.96 26.63 -57.73
CA THR A 18 25.41 26.17 -56.46
C THR A 18 23.97 25.67 -56.66
N GLY A 19 23.74 24.37 -56.41
CA GLY A 19 22.39 23.78 -56.37
C GLY A 19 21.69 24.11 -55.04
N CYS A 20 20.50 24.71 -55.13
CA CYS A 20 19.62 24.95 -53.98
C CYS A 20 18.95 23.64 -53.54
N GLN A 21 19.13 23.24 -52.28
CA GLN A 21 18.27 22.27 -51.61
C GLN A 21 16.99 22.96 -51.11
N PRO A 22 15.80 22.34 -51.20
CA PRO A 22 14.58 22.89 -50.63
C PRO A 22 14.65 22.81 -49.10
N SER A 23 14.48 23.97 -48.46
CA SER A 23 14.31 24.14 -47.03
C SER A 23 13.08 23.37 -46.54
N SER A 24 13.29 22.32 -45.73
CA SER A 24 12.21 21.68 -44.98
C SER A 24 11.75 22.63 -43.88
N THR A 25 10.58 23.24 -44.06
CA THR A 25 9.86 23.93 -43.00
C THR A 25 9.62 22.95 -41.85
N PRO A 26 9.90 23.31 -40.59
CA PRO A 26 9.49 22.48 -39.47
C PRO A 26 7.97 22.37 -39.50
N SER A 27 7.47 21.15 -39.63
CA SER A 27 6.06 20.86 -39.37
C SER A 27 5.78 21.35 -37.94
N PRO A 28 4.71 22.12 -37.67
CA PRO A 28 4.36 22.45 -36.31
C PRO A 28 4.20 21.12 -35.56
N ALA A 29 4.95 20.95 -34.49
CA ALA A 29 4.78 19.81 -33.60
C ALA A 29 3.31 19.81 -33.19
N THR A 30 2.59 18.74 -33.56
CA THR A 30 1.30 18.45 -32.96
C THR A 30 1.52 18.50 -31.47
N PRO A 31 0.83 19.37 -30.70
CA PRO A 31 0.97 19.34 -29.25
C PRO A 31 0.62 17.93 -28.83
N ASN A 32 1.58 17.26 -28.19
CA ASN A 32 1.40 15.94 -27.61
C ASN A 32 0.42 16.10 -26.44
N ALA A 33 -0.87 16.20 -26.74
CA ALA A 33 -1.94 16.62 -25.84
C ALA A 33 -2.24 15.61 -24.72
N LEU A 34 -1.40 14.57 -24.58
CA LEU A 34 -1.55 13.48 -23.62
C LEU A 34 -0.31 13.29 -22.74
N ALA A 35 0.71 14.16 -22.80
CA ALA A 35 1.82 14.07 -21.86
C ALA A 35 1.35 14.49 -20.45
N GLY A 36 1.12 13.52 -19.58
CA GLY A 36 0.77 13.74 -18.18
C GLY A 36 1.99 14.16 -17.35
N GLU A 37 1.75 14.98 -16.33
CA GLU A 37 2.73 15.33 -15.30
C GLU A 37 2.66 14.30 -14.17
N ALA A 38 3.78 13.69 -13.81
CA ALA A 38 3.81 12.72 -12.72
C ALA A 38 3.42 13.38 -11.38
N ILE A 39 2.46 12.78 -10.66
CA ILE A 39 2.24 13.08 -9.25
C ILE A 39 3.21 12.20 -8.47
N PRO A 40 4.24 12.78 -7.82
CA PRO A 40 5.35 12.00 -7.28
C PRO A 40 4.90 11.13 -6.09
N LEU A 41 5.16 9.83 -6.20
CA LEU A 41 5.06 8.86 -5.11
C LEU A 41 6.48 8.43 -4.72
N ARG A 42 6.91 8.72 -3.49
CA ARG A 42 8.28 8.45 -3.03
C ARG A 42 8.45 6.99 -2.60
N HIS A 43 7.40 6.39 -2.06
CA HIS A 43 7.44 5.10 -1.36
C HIS A 43 6.67 4.01 -2.09
N ALA A 44 5.44 4.29 -2.53
CA ALA A 44 4.60 3.33 -3.25
C ALA A 44 5.29 2.83 -4.54
N ARG A 45 5.14 1.53 -4.81
CA ARG A 45 5.75 0.85 -5.96
C ARG A 45 4.72 0.16 -6.83
N LEU A 46 3.56 -0.18 -6.26
CA LEU A 46 2.43 -0.81 -6.95
C LEU A 46 1.45 0.22 -7.52
N LEU A 47 1.72 1.51 -7.35
CA LEU A 47 0.90 2.61 -7.83
C LEU A 47 1.75 3.66 -8.56
N THR A 48 1.23 4.18 -9.67
CA THR A 48 1.69 5.43 -10.28
C THR A 48 0.53 6.35 -10.59
N LEU A 49 0.76 7.65 -10.48
CA LEU A 49 -0.23 8.70 -10.67
C LEU A 49 0.30 9.74 -11.65
N GLU A 50 -0.51 10.10 -12.65
CA GLU A 50 -0.18 11.07 -13.69
C GLU A 50 -1.33 12.06 -13.86
N ARG A 51 -1.06 13.35 -13.77
CA ARG A 51 -2.01 14.43 -13.97
C ARG A 51 -2.01 14.86 -15.42
N HIS A 52 -3.17 14.79 -16.05
CA HIS A 52 -3.40 15.29 -17.40
C HIS A 52 -4.29 16.53 -17.35
N GLN A 53 -4.48 17.18 -18.49
CA GLN A 53 -5.46 18.26 -18.61
C GLN A 53 -6.87 17.70 -18.41
N GLY A 54 -7.46 17.99 -17.25
CA GLY A 54 -8.86 17.66 -16.93
C GLY A 54 -9.12 16.27 -16.33
N PHE A 55 -8.10 15.42 -16.16
CA PHE A 55 -8.23 14.11 -15.50
C PHE A 55 -6.90 13.65 -14.90
N VAL A 56 -6.97 12.63 -14.05
CA VAL A 56 -5.80 11.94 -13.49
C VAL A 56 -5.83 10.49 -13.91
N VAL A 57 -4.67 9.94 -14.28
CA VAL A 57 -4.50 8.52 -14.56
C VAL A 57 -3.81 7.88 -13.37
N ALA A 58 -4.42 6.84 -12.82
CA ALA A 58 -3.79 5.96 -11.85
C ALA A 58 -3.52 4.60 -12.51
N ARG A 59 -2.30 4.09 -12.38
CA ARG A 59 -1.93 2.76 -12.91
C ARG A 59 -1.51 1.87 -11.76
N LEU A 60 -2.15 0.72 -11.65
CA LEU A 60 -1.78 -0.32 -10.70
C LEU A 60 -0.75 -1.22 -11.36
N LYS A 61 0.44 -1.28 -10.78
CA LYS A 61 1.53 -2.12 -11.27
C LYS A 61 1.42 -3.49 -10.64
N GLY A 62 1.63 -4.50 -11.46
CA GLY A 62 1.97 -5.82 -10.94
C GLY A 62 3.27 -5.71 -10.17
N ALA A 63 3.37 -6.46 -9.09
CA ALA A 63 4.65 -6.63 -8.45
C ALA A 63 5.60 -7.35 -9.43
N ALA A 64 6.86 -6.91 -9.52
CA ALA A 64 7.83 -7.49 -10.45
C ALA A 64 7.92 -9.02 -10.24
N ASP A 65 8.17 -9.75 -11.32
CA ASP A 65 7.97 -11.20 -11.41
C ASP A 65 8.31 -11.95 -10.11
N GLY A 66 7.28 -12.57 -9.55
CA GLY A 66 7.34 -13.48 -8.41
C GLY A 66 6.69 -12.96 -7.14
N ALA A 67 6.39 -11.67 -7.01
CA ALA A 67 5.59 -11.20 -5.89
C ALA A 67 4.12 -11.61 -6.02
N ASP A 68 3.55 -11.99 -4.87
CA ASP A 68 2.16 -12.35 -4.59
C ASP A 68 1.29 -12.57 -5.83
N ALA A 69 0.86 -13.81 -6.07
CA ALA A 69 0.02 -14.17 -7.23
C ALA A 69 -1.19 -13.22 -7.40
N ARG A 70 -1.64 -12.57 -6.31
CA ARG A 70 -2.63 -11.48 -6.27
C ARG A 70 -2.20 -10.22 -7.02
N ALA A 71 -1.05 -9.63 -6.67
CA ALA A 71 -0.54 -8.43 -7.32
C ALA A 71 -0.26 -8.66 -8.80
N LYS A 72 0.16 -9.89 -9.16
CA LYS A 72 0.30 -10.30 -10.56
C LYS A 72 -1.05 -10.42 -11.29
N ALA A 73 -2.08 -10.92 -10.62
CA ALA A 73 -3.43 -11.01 -11.18
C ALA A 73 -4.09 -9.64 -11.39
N LEU A 74 -3.66 -8.62 -10.64
CA LEU A 74 -4.15 -7.23 -10.71
C LEU A 74 -3.21 -6.27 -11.42
N ALA A 75 -2.18 -6.81 -12.07
CA ALA A 75 -1.20 -6.04 -12.80
C ALA A 75 -1.82 -5.40 -14.05
N GLY A 76 -1.56 -4.10 -14.27
CA GLY A 76 -1.92 -3.42 -15.51
C GLY A 76 -3.29 -2.75 -15.50
N GLU A 77 -3.96 -2.69 -14.35
CA GLU A 77 -5.19 -1.94 -14.18
C GLU A 77 -4.92 -0.44 -14.34
N VAL A 78 -5.69 0.19 -15.23
CA VAL A 78 -5.59 1.62 -15.52
C VAL A 78 -6.91 2.27 -15.15
N LEU A 79 -6.84 3.30 -14.31
CA LEU A 79 -7.98 4.07 -13.85
C LEU A 79 -7.87 5.49 -14.40
N VAL A 80 -8.96 6.03 -14.93
CA VAL A 80 -9.08 7.42 -15.36
C VAL A 80 -10.03 8.13 -14.41
N LEU A 81 -9.46 8.94 -13.52
CA LEU A 81 -10.17 9.74 -12.54
C LEU A 81 -10.58 11.07 -13.20
N LEU A 82 -11.87 11.18 -13.50
CA LEU A 82 -12.44 12.24 -14.32
C LEU A 82 -13.45 13.04 -13.47
N PRO A 83 -13.35 14.37 -13.38
CA PRO A 83 -14.36 15.17 -12.69
C PRO A 83 -15.76 14.95 -13.28
N HIS A 84 -16.81 15.02 -12.45
CA HIS A 84 -18.20 14.74 -12.86
C HIS A 84 -18.64 15.49 -14.12
N GLU A 85 -18.34 16.80 -14.20
CA GLU A 85 -18.77 17.67 -15.28
C GLU A 85 -17.82 17.66 -16.50
N SER A 86 -16.73 16.89 -16.45
CA SER A 86 -15.77 16.83 -17.56
C SER A 86 -16.23 15.86 -18.64
N PRO A 87 -16.07 16.19 -19.94
CA PRO A 87 -16.32 15.24 -21.01
C PRO A 87 -15.35 14.06 -20.89
N VAL A 88 -15.81 12.85 -21.21
CA VAL A 88 -14.92 11.68 -21.25
C VAL A 88 -13.89 11.91 -22.35
N PRO A 89 -12.59 11.90 -22.04
CA PRO A 89 -11.56 12.08 -23.06
C PRO A 89 -11.57 10.89 -24.03
N ALA A 90 -10.98 11.07 -25.21
CA ALA A 90 -10.79 9.96 -26.14
C ALA A 90 -9.80 8.94 -25.53
N LEU A 91 -10.34 7.85 -24.99
CA LEU A 91 -9.56 6.75 -24.42
C LEU A 91 -8.91 5.94 -25.56
N THR A 92 -7.65 6.24 -25.84
CA THR A 92 -6.87 5.64 -26.93
C THR A 92 -5.53 5.14 -26.41
N GLY A 93 -4.87 4.26 -27.18
CA GLY A 93 -3.60 3.65 -26.78
C GLY A 93 -3.71 2.93 -25.43
N ASP A 94 -2.79 3.22 -24.52
CA ASP A 94 -2.69 2.61 -23.18
C ASP A 94 -3.84 2.97 -22.22
N LEU A 95 -4.80 3.80 -22.64
CA LEU A 95 -6.01 4.14 -21.88
C LEU A 95 -7.27 3.48 -22.43
N ARG A 96 -7.19 2.73 -23.54
CA ARG A 96 -8.36 2.19 -24.27
C ARG A 96 -9.32 1.40 -23.37
N ASP A 97 -8.76 0.57 -22.49
CA ASP A 97 -9.51 -0.33 -21.60
C ASP A 97 -9.54 0.19 -20.15
N ALA A 98 -9.23 1.48 -19.95
CA ALA A 98 -9.18 2.07 -18.62
C ALA A 98 -10.57 2.14 -17.97
N THR A 99 -10.62 1.87 -16.66
CA THR A 99 -11.83 2.09 -15.86
C THR A 99 -12.00 3.58 -15.59
N VAL A 100 -13.06 4.18 -16.11
CA VAL A 100 -13.39 5.59 -15.88
C VAL A 100 -14.11 5.74 -14.54
N ILE A 101 -13.60 6.61 -13.69
CA ILE A 101 -14.14 6.89 -12.37
C ILE A 101 -14.51 8.36 -12.29
N ARG A 102 -15.77 8.65 -11.93
CA ARG A 102 -16.19 10.03 -11.69
C ARG A 102 -15.76 10.48 -10.30
N THR A 103 -15.12 11.65 -10.25
CA THR A 103 -14.62 12.24 -9.00
C THR A 103 -15.27 13.61 -8.75
N PRO A 104 -15.46 14.00 -7.47
CA PRO A 104 -15.24 13.20 -6.27
C PRO A 104 -16.29 12.09 -6.10
N VAL A 105 -15.85 10.87 -5.80
CA VAL A 105 -16.70 9.70 -5.54
C VAL A 105 -17.56 9.97 -4.30
N GLN A 106 -18.88 9.75 -4.39
CA GLN A 106 -19.85 10.06 -3.34
C GLN A 106 -20.43 8.82 -2.66
N ARG A 107 -20.47 7.68 -3.35
CA ARG A 107 -21.00 6.41 -2.84
C ARG A 107 -19.95 5.33 -2.98
N ILE A 108 -19.37 4.91 -1.86
CA ILE A 108 -18.23 3.99 -1.83
C ILE A 108 -18.67 2.68 -1.19
N ALA A 109 -18.37 1.56 -1.86
CA ALA A 109 -18.36 0.26 -1.20
C ALA A 109 -16.92 -0.18 -0.97
N SER A 110 -16.64 -0.88 0.13
CA SER A 110 -15.36 -1.54 0.37
C SER A 110 -15.56 -2.93 0.99
N ASN A 111 -14.61 -3.83 0.77
CA ASN A 111 -14.54 -5.14 1.43
C ASN A 111 -13.30 -5.30 2.33
N ALA A 112 -12.59 -4.22 2.66
CA ALA A 112 -11.40 -4.23 3.50
C ALA A 112 -11.40 -3.07 4.51
N GLY A 113 -11.09 -3.39 5.78
CA GLY A 113 -11.07 -2.38 6.84
C GLY A 113 -9.95 -1.33 6.70
N SER A 114 -8.89 -1.65 5.95
CA SER A 114 -7.85 -0.68 5.59
C SER A 114 -8.38 0.46 4.70
N ASP A 115 -9.27 0.15 3.76
CA ASP A 115 -9.93 1.18 2.94
C ASP A 115 -10.86 2.06 3.79
N GLU A 116 -11.60 1.44 4.73
CA GLU A 116 -12.41 2.16 5.72
C GLU A 116 -11.55 3.15 6.52
N ALA A 117 -10.35 2.72 6.94
CA ALA A 117 -9.40 3.58 7.65
C ALA A 117 -8.86 4.73 6.78
N PHE A 118 -8.52 4.50 5.50
CA PHE A 118 -8.10 5.58 4.60
C PHE A 118 -9.20 6.65 4.47
N LEU A 119 -10.45 6.22 4.26
CA LEU A 119 -11.60 7.13 4.14
C LEU A 119 -11.87 7.90 5.43
N THR A 120 -11.74 7.24 6.58
CA THR A 120 -11.89 7.86 7.91
C THR A 120 -10.80 8.90 8.16
N GLN A 121 -9.54 8.62 7.81
CA GLN A 121 -8.45 9.60 7.93
C GLN A 121 -8.69 10.83 7.03
N LEU A 122 -9.35 10.65 5.88
CA LEU A 122 -9.76 11.73 4.98
C LEU A 122 -11.07 12.42 5.40
N GLY A 123 -11.78 11.90 6.41
CA GLY A 123 -13.03 12.45 6.95
C GLY A 123 -14.17 12.39 5.94
N VAL A 124 -14.24 11.30 5.18
CA VAL A 124 -15.26 11.04 4.16
C VAL A 124 -15.91 9.67 4.35
N GLU A 125 -15.78 9.07 5.53
CA GLU A 125 -16.34 7.77 5.88
C GLU A 125 -17.89 7.74 5.74
N GLU A 126 -18.56 8.89 5.83
CA GLU A 126 -20.00 9.00 5.62
C GLU A 126 -20.44 8.52 4.23
N ARG A 127 -19.54 8.56 3.24
CA ARG A 127 -19.75 8.13 1.85
C ARG A 127 -19.79 6.61 1.68
N LEU A 128 -19.42 5.85 2.70
CA LEU A 128 -19.56 4.40 2.69
C LEU A 128 -21.04 4.00 2.62
N VAL A 129 -21.39 3.21 1.60
CA VAL A 129 -22.74 2.64 1.41
C VAL A 129 -22.76 1.12 1.58
N ALA A 130 -21.58 0.49 1.57
CA ALA A 130 -21.40 -0.91 1.93
C ALA A 130 -19.97 -1.19 2.42
N VAL A 131 -19.83 -2.10 3.38
CA VAL A 131 -18.56 -2.51 4.00
C VAL A 131 -18.43 -4.03 4.06
N GLY A 132 -17.24 -4.54 4.39
CA GLY A 132 -17.01 -5.99 4.46
C GLY A 132 -17.91 -6.70 5.50
N GLY A 133 -18.26 -6.04 6.59
CA GLY A 133 -19.14 -6.64 7.61
C GLY A 133 -19.26 -5.78 8.86
N LEU A 134 -19.43 -6.44 10.00
CA LEU A 134 -19.66 -5.78 11.30
C LEU A 134 -18.37 -5.54 12.11
N ALA A 135 -17.22 -6.00 11.63
CA ALA A 135 -15.94 -5.97 12.35
C ALA A 135 -15.10 -4.71 12.06
N SER A 136 -15.74 -3.62 11.63
CA SER A 136 -15.08 -2.32 11.50
C SER A 136 -14.59 -1.82 12.87
N TYR A 137 -13.36 -1.30 12.92
CA TYR A 137 -12.83 -0.72 14.15
C TYR A 137 -13.52 0.63 14.45
N ASP A 138 -13.88 1.38 13.41
CA ASP A 138 -14.61 2.64 13.58
C ASP A 138 -16.03 2.41 14.10
N ASP A 139 -16.33 3.05 15.24
CA ASP A 139 -17.63 2.93 15.91
C ASP A 139 -18.79 3.46 15.05
N GLY A 140 -18.56 4.53 14.28
CA GLY A 140 -19.56 5.13 13.41
C GLY A 140 -19.94 4.21 12.26
N ILE A 141 -18.94 3.69 11.54
CA ILE A 141 -19.12 2.70 10.47
C ILE A 141 -19.81 1.45 11.02
N ARG A 142 -19.31 0.89 12.12
CA ARG A 142 -19.87 -0.31 12.74
C ARG A 142 -21.34 -0.13 13.15
N ARG A 143 -21.69 1.01 13.77
CA ARG A 143 -23.09 1.31 14.13
C ARG A 143 -24.01 1.39 12.91
N ARG A 144 -23.59 2.09 11.85
CA ARG A 144 -24.37 2.18 10.60
C ARG A 144 -24.55 0.81 9.94
N ALA A 145 -23.52 -0.05 9.97
CA ALA A 145 -23.60 -1.40 9.42
C ALA A 145 -24.58 -2.29 10.21
N LYS A 146 -24.58 -2.18 11.54
CA LYS A 146 -25.52 -2.88 12.43
C LYS A 146 -26.96 -2.40 12.27
N ALA A 147 -27.16 -1.10 12.03
CA ALA A 147 -28.47 -0.50 11.78
C ALA A 147 -29.04 -0.86 10.39
N GLY A 148 -28.19 -1.33 9.47
CA GLY A 148 -28.57 -1.62 8.08
C GLY A 148 -28.53 -0.40 7.15
N ASP A 149 -28.05 0.74 7.64
CA ASP A 149 -27.88 1.98 6.87
C ASP A 149 -26.87 1.79 5.74
N ILE A 150 -25.80 1.03 6.01
CA ILE A 150 -24.81 0.59 5.02
C ILE A 150 -24.86 -0.93 4.86
N GLY A 151 -24.68 -1.41 3.62
CA GLY A 151 -24.72 -2.82 3.29
C GLY A 151 -23.51 -3.60 3.79
N GLN A 152 -23.62 -4.92 3.81
CA GLN A 152 -22.54 -5.83 4.18
C GLN A 152 -22.23 -6.74 2.98
N VAL A 153 -21.02 -6.62 2.43
CA VAL A 153 -20.61 -7.34 1.21
C VAL A 153 -19.71 -8.53 1.50
N GLY A 154 -19.23 -8.73 2.73
CA GLY A 154 -18.31 -9.79 3.09
C GLY A 154 -16.84 -9.34 3.04
N TYR A 155 -16.03 -9.81 3.99
CA TYR A 155 -14.59 -9.62 3.97
C TYR A 155 -13.95 -10.70 3.09
N ASN A 156 -13.19 -10.26 2.08
CA ASN A 156 -12.71 -11.14 1.01
C ASN A 156 -11.77 -12.28 1.46
N TRP A 157 -11.19 -12.17 2.66
CA TRP A 157 -10.37 -13.23 3.25
C TRP A 157 -11.16 -14.51 3.57
N HIS A 158 -12.48 -14.41 3.80
CA HIS A 158 -13.34 -15.54 4.18
C HIS A 158 -14.31 -15.99 3.08
N SER A 159 -14.73 -15.06 2.23
CA SER A 159 -15.70 -15.32 1.17
C SER A 159 -15.62 -14.22 0.10
N PRO A 160 -15.91 -14.53 -1.17
CA PRO A 160 -15.97 -13.50 -2.19
C PRO A 160 -17.11 -12.50 -1.90
N PRO A 161 -17.02 -11.24 -2.39
CA PRO A 161 -18.00 -10.21 -2.09
C PRO A 161 -19.40 -10.54 -2.62
N ASN A 162 -20.43 -10.17 -1.86
CA ASN A 162 -21.84 -10.30 -2.22
C ASN A 162 -22.25 -9.21 -3.22
N LEU A 163 -22.35 -9.59 -4.50
CA LEU A 163 -22.68 -8.67 -5.58
C LEU A 163 -24.13 -8.18 -5.54
N ASP A 164 -25.08 -8.95 -4.99
CA ASP A 164 -26.47 -8.53 -4.90
C ASP A 164 -26.62 -7.33 -3.95
N VAL A 165 -25.85 -7.33 -2.86
CA VAL A 165 -25.76 -6.19 -1.94
C VAL A 165 -25.15 -4.98 -2.64
N LEU A 166 -24.08 -5.16 -3.42
CA LEU A 166 -23.46 -4.06 -4.19
C LEU A 166 -24.45 -3.45 -5.18
N ILE A 167 -25.18 -4.28 -5.94
CA ILE A 167 -26.19 -3.81 -6.89
C ILE A 167 -27.30 -3.03 -6.16
N ALA A 168 -27.79 -3.56 -5.04
CA ALA A 168 -28.83 -2.90 -4.24
C ALA A 168 -28.37 -1.57 -3.63
N ARG A 169 -27.09 -1.48 -3.25
CA ARG A 169 -26.50 -0.27 -2.64
C ARG A 169 -26.00 0.74 -3.65
N GLN A 170 -25.90 0.40 -4.94
CA GLN A 170 -25.52 1.30 -6.03
C GLN A 170 -24.31 2.20 -5.69
N PRO A 171 -23.13 1.63 -5.40
CA PRO A 171 -21.91 2.42 -5.21
C PRO A 171 -21.44 3.00 -6.55
N ASP A 172 -20.87 4.20 -6.49
CA ASP A 172 -20.14 4.81 -7.62
C ASP A 172 -18.82 4.06 -7.87
N VAL A 173 -18.19 3.60 -6.79
CA VAL A 173 -16.96 2.79 -6.80
C VAL A 173 -17.05 1.70 -5.74
N PHE A 174 -16.69 0.48 -6.14
CA PHE A 174 -16.36 -0.60 -5.22
C PHE A 174 -14.84 -0.74 -5.10
N LEU A 175 -14.31 -0.37 -3.93
CA LEU A 175 -12.94 -0.65 -3.53
C LEU A 175 -12.84 -2.13 -3.18
N MET A 176 -12.13 -2.87 -4.02
CA MET A 176 -12.08 -4.31 -3.94
C MET A 176 -10.66 -4.75 -3.61
N ARG A 177 -10.48 -5.22 -2.38
CA ARG A 177 -9.33 -6.02 -2.04
C ARG A 177 -9.51 -7.44 -2.55
N LEU A 178 -8.45 -8.01 -3.14
CA LEU A 178 -8.35 -9.39 -3.58
C LEU A 178 -7.34 -10.19 -2.73
N SER A 179 -7.82 -10.79 -1.63
CA SER A 179 -7.01 -11.55 -0.67
C SER A 179 -6.73 -12.99 -1.07
N ASP A 180 -7.60 -13.59 -1.89
CA ASP A 180 -7.40 -14.92 -2.45
C ASP A 180 -7.39 -14.82 -4.00
N PRO A 181 -6.32 -15.24 -4.69
CA PRO A 181 -6.29 -15.31 -6.15
C PRO A 181 -7.46 -16.11 -6.74
N ALA A 182 -8.02 -17.09 -6.02
CA ALA A 182 -9.19 -17.85 -6.45
C ALA A 182 -10.44 -16.96 -6.59
N HIS A 183 -10.48 -15.79 -5.95
CA HIS A 183 -11.57 -14.82 -6.06
C HIS A 183 -11.39 -13.82 -7.21
N THR A 184 -10.30 -13.88 -7.97
CA THR A 184 -10.07 -13.00 -9.13
C THR A 184 -11.23 -13.02 -10.16
N PRO A 185 -11.88 -14.16 -10.47
CA PRO A 185 -13.05 -14.16 -11.35
C PRO A 185 -14.22 -13.28 -10.88
N MET A 186 -14.26 -12.95 -9.58
CA MET A 186 -15.28 -12.05 -9.03
C MET A 186 -15.12 -10.60 -9.49
N LEU A 187 -13.88 -10.17 -9.79
CA LEU A 187 -13.61 -8.85 -10.36
C LEU A 187 -14.33 -8.68 -11.71
N GLU A 188 -14.11 -9.63 -12.62
CA GLU A 188 -14.72 -9.63 -13.95
C GLU A 188 -16.24 -9.78 -13.89
N ARG A 189 -16.74 -10.58 -12.94
CA ARG A 189 -18.18 -10.70 -12.71
C ARG A 189 -18.80 -9.39 -12.25
N ALA A 190 -18.17 -8.68 -11.30
CA ALA A 190 -18.65 -7.39 -10.82
C ALA A 190 -18.70 -6.36 -11.97
N ARG A 191 -17.66 -6.31 -12.80
CA ARG A 191 -17.60 -5.46 -14.00
C ARG A 191 -18.70 -5.78 -15.01
N THR A 192 -18.94 -7.06 -15.28
CA THR A 192 -20.01 -7.51 -16.20
C THR A 192 -21.41 -7.08 -15.72
N LEU A 193 -21.58 -6.92 -14.41
CA LEU A 193 -22.82 -6.41 -13.79
C LEU A 193 -22.90 -4.88 -13.75
N GLY A 194 -21.94 -4.18 -14.36
CA GLY A 194 -21.92 -2.72 -14.44
C GLY A 194 -21.38 -2.01 -13.20
N LEU A 195 -20.75 -2.73 -12.27
CA LEU A 195 -20.09 -2.11 -11.12
C LEU A 195 -18.72 -1.54 -11.54
N THR A 196 -18.46 -0.30 -11.16
CA THR A 196 -17.12 0.30 -11.27
C THR A 196 -16.26 -0.22 -10.13
N VAL A 197 -15.26 -1.04 -10.43
CA VAL A 197 -14.39 -1.67 -9.43
C VAL A 197 -13.00 -1.06 -9.48
N VAL A 198 -12.47 -0.73 -8.30
CA VAL A 198 -11.09 -0.27 -8.09
C VAL A 198 -10.37 -1.30 -7.23
N PRO A 199 -9.43 -2.07 -7.79
CA PRO A 199 -8.61 -2.96 -6.99
C PRO A 199 -7.70 -2.18 -6.03
N THR A 200 -7.58 -2.65 -4.80
CA THR A 200 -6.74 -2.03 -3.77
C THR A 200 -5.55 -2.94 -3.47
N LEU A 201 -4.33 -2.42 -3.62
CA LEU A 201 -3.07 -3.16 -3.43
C LEU A 201 -2.18 -2.55 -2.33
N ALA A 202 -2.75 -1.70 -1.48
CA ALA A 202 -1.99 -0.96 -0.49
C ALA A 202 -1.23 -1.90 0.45
N GLU A 203 -1.82 -3.03 0.88
CA GLU A 203 -1.18 -3.97 1.83
C GLU A 203 -0.09 -4.83 1.20
N GLU A 204 -0.14 -5.02 -0.12
CA GLU A 204 0.83 -5.77 -0.92
C GLU A 204 2.14 -4.97 -1.13
N GLU A 205 2.16 -3.68 -0.77
CA GLU A 205 3.39 -2.89 -0.70
C GLU A 205 4.33 -3.44 0.40
N GLN A 206 5.62 -3.56 0.05
CA GLN A 206 6.64 -4.12 0.93
C GLN A 206 7.06 -3.17 2.06
N GLY A 207 6.94 -1.86 1.87
CA GLY A 207 7.32 -0.87 2.88
C GLY A 207 6.09 -0.28 3.58
N TYR A 208 6.16 -0.06 4.90
CA TYR A 208 5.03 0.52 5.63
C TYR A 208 4.70 1.97 5.19
N LEU A 209 5.69 2.77 4.79
CA LEU A 209 5.43 4.10 4.20
C LEU A 209 4.81 3.98 2.80
N ALA A 210 5.18 2.94 2.05
CA ALA A 210 4.60 2.66 0.74
C ALA A 210 3.12 2.34 0.87
N ARG A 211 2.75 1.51 1.87
CA ARG A 211 1.35 1.21 2.23
C ARG A 211 0.57 2.49 2.54
N ALA A 212 1.11 3.36 3.40
CA ALA A 212 0.44 4.61 3.79
C ALA A 212 0.31 5.63 2.65
N GLU A 213 1.24 5.67 1.70
CA GLU A 213 1.24 6.64 0.59
C GLU A 213 0.04 6.45 -0.36
N TRP A 214 -0.59 5.28 -0.34
CA TRP A 214 -1.84 5.03 -1.06
C TRP A 214 -2.96 5.98 -0.66
N ILE A 215 -2.90 6.63 0.52
CA ILE A 215 -3.85 7.69 0.90
C ILE A 215 -3.99 8.78 -0.17
N ARG A 216 -2.95 9.03 -0.98
CA ARG A 216 -3.00 9.99 -2.10
C ARG A 216 -3.97 9.56 -3.20
N LEU A 217 -4.06 8.27 -3.52
CA LEU A 217 -5.08 7.75 -4.45
C LEU A 217 -6.49 7.97 -3.87
N TYR A 218 -6.68 7.66 -2.59
CA TYR A 218 -7.94 7.91 -1.90
C TYR A 218 -8.32 9.40 -1.88
N GLY A 219 -7.34 10.28 -1.70
CA GLY A 219 -7.49 11.73 -1.80
C GLY A 219 -8.00 12.17 -3.18
N LEU A 220 -7.42 11.63 -4.24
CA LEU A 220 -7.85 11.91 -5.62
C LEU A 220 -9.27 11.38 -5.90
N LEU A 221 -9.57 10.15 -5.48
CA LEU A 221 -10.90 9.55 -5.66
C LEU A 221 -11.98 10.38 -4.96
N THR A 222 -11.71 10.88 -3.76
CA THR A 222 -12.70 11.53 -2.90
C THR A 222 -12.71 13.05 -3.00
N GLY A 223 -11.79 13.65 -3.78
CA GLY A 223 -11.62 15.10 -3.89
C GLY A 223 -11.01 15.75 -2.63
N THR A 224 -10.22 14.98 -1.88
CA THR A 224 -9.56 15.40 -0.63
C THR A 224 -8.02 15.40 -0.75
N GLU A 225 -7.49 15.61 -1.97
CA GLU A 225 -6.05 15.56 -2.29
C GLU A 225 -5.18 16.37 -1.32
N ALA A 226 -5.54 17.63 -1.03
CA ALA A 226 -4.78 18.47 -0.10
C ALA A 226 -4.70 17.88 1.33
N ARG A 227 -5.77 17.21 1.78
CA ARG A 227 -5.79 16.54 3.09
C ARG A 227 -4.95 15.26 3.07
N ALA A 228 -5.04 14.47 2.00
CA ALA A 228 -4.22 13.28 1.81
C ALA A 228 -2.72 13.62 1.84
N ASP A 229 -2.33 14.67 1.13
CA ASP A 229 -0.94 15.15 1.07
C ASP A 229 -0.45 15.64 2.43
N ALA A 230 -1.28 16.39 3.16
CA ALA A 230 -0.94 16.85 4.50
C ALA A 230 -0.74 15.68 5.49
N ILE A 231 -1.66 14.71 5.48
CA ILE A 231 -1.56 13.51 6.34
C ILE A 231 -0.29 12.72 6.01
N PHE A 232 -0.02 12.48 4.73
CA PHE A 232 1.16 11.70 4.36
C PHE A 232 2.47 12.43 4.69
N ALA A 233 2.53 13.75 4.52
CA ALA A 233 3.68 14.54 4.92
C ALA A 233 3.92 14.49 6.44
N GLU A 234 2.86 14.54 7.26
CA GLU A 234 2.94 14.35 8.70
C GLU A 234 3.52 12.96 9.06
N VAL A 235 2.99 11.91 8.43
CA VAL A 235 3.44 10.52 8.63
C VAL A 235 4.92 10.39 8.32
N GLU A 236 5.36 10.87 7.16
CA GLU A 236 6.76 10.73 6.72
C GLU A 236 7.71 11.53 7.62
N GLN A 237 7.35 12.77 7.98
CA GLN A 237 8.16 13.58 8.88
C GLN A 237 8.30 12.91 10.25
N ARG A 238 7.19 12.41 10.82
CA ARG A 238 7.22 11.77 12.12
C ARG A 238 8.04 10.48 12.11
N VAL A 239 7.96 9.69 11.04
CA VAL A 239 8.84 8.51 10.87
C VAL A 239 10.31 8.92 10.81
N ALA A 240 10.65 9.96 10.05
CA ALA A 240 12.02 10.47 9.97
C ALA A 240 12.55 10.92 11.35
N ASP A 241 11.73 11.65 12.11
CA ASP A 241 12.08 12.11 13.46
C ASP A 241 12.30 10.95 14.43
N LEU A 242 11.46 9.91 14.38
CA LEU A 242 11.60 8.72 15.21
C LEU A 242 12.90 7.96 14.89
N LYS A 243 13.20 7.75 13.61
CA LYS A 243 14.43 7.11 13.15
C LYS A 243 15.67 7.90 13.60
N ALA A 244 15.62 9.22 13.51
CA ALA A 244 16.71 10.08 13.99
C ALA A 244 16.93 9.95 15.51
N LYS A 245 15.86 9.81 16.31
CA LYS A 245 15.95 9.67 17.78
C LYS A 245 16.62 8.36 18.23
N VAL A 246 16.49 7.30 17.44
CA VAL A 246 17.05 5.98 17.78
C VAL A 246 18.45 5.75 17.19
N ALA A 247 18.90 6.59 16.26
CA ALA A 247 20.15 6.38 15.51
C ALA A 247 21.40 6.21 16.40
N ASP A 248 21.46 6.89 17.53
CA ASP A 248 22.59 6.83 18.48
C ASP A 248 22.33 5.87 19.67
N ARG A 249 21.27 5.07 19.63
CA ARG A 249 20.94 4.12 20.69
C ARG A 249 21.56 2.74 20.41
N PRO A 250 21.95 2.00 21.46
CA PRO A 250 22.34 0.60 21.30
C PRO A 250 21.18 -0.20 20.72
N GLU A 251 21.45 -1.05 19.73
CA GLU A 251 20.42 -1.89 19.14
C GLU A 251 19.84 -2.90 20.14
N VAL A 252 18.54 -3.17 20.02
CA VAL A 252 17.80 -4.09 20.91
C VAL A 252 17.47 -5.39 20.17
N ASN A 253 17.78 -6.55 20.73
CA ASN A 253 17.43 -7.81 20.07
C ASN A 253 15.92 -8.07 20.22
N VAL A 254 15.23 -8.18 19.10
CA VAL A 254 13.79 -8.40 19.03
C VAL A 254 13.51 -9.79 18.48
N LEU A 255 12.67 -10.54 19.19
CA LEU A 255 12.00 -11.71 18.68
C LEU A 255 10.59 -11.29 18.25
N TRP A 256 10.24 -11.42 16.98
CA TRP A 256 8.85 -11.26 16.54
C TRP A 256 8.33 -12.59 16.03
N ALA A 257 7.69 -13.32 16.94
CA ALA A 257 7.11 -14.62 16.65
C ALA A 257 5.95 -14.90 17.60
N TYR A 258 4.99 -15.70 17.17
CA TYR A 258 3.88 -16.14 18.01
C TYR A 258 3.67 -17.65 17.91
N PRO A 259 3.24 -18.29 19.01
CA PRO A 259 2.95 -19.71 19.00
C PRO A 259 1.66 -19.96 18.21
N ASN A 260 1.66 -21.01 17.38
CA ASN A 260 0.54 -21.40 16.54
C ASN A 260 0.13 -22.86 16.82
N GLY A 261 0.11 -23.21 18.10
CA GLY A 261 -0.16 -24.56 18.59
C GLY A 261 0.93 -25.59 18.28
N ALA A 262 0.86 -26.73 18.98
CA ALA A 262 1.88 -27.78 18.93
C ALA A 262 3.30 -27.22 19.19
N ASP A 263 4.27 -27.58 18.34
CA ASP A 263 5.66 -27.11 18.39
C ASP A 263 5.98 -26.16 17.21
N ARG A 264 4.97 -25.37 16.78
CA ARG A 264 5.05 -24.47 15.64
C ARG A 264 4.92 -23.01 16.07
N TRP A 265 5.78 -22.20 15.48
CA TRP A 265 5.84 -20.77 15.68
C TRP A 265 5.75 -20.08 14.33
N ILE A 266 5.02 -18.98 14.25
CA ILE A 266 5.00 -18.12 13.07
C ILE A 266 5.85 -16.91 13.37
N ALA A 267 6.89 -16.71 12.58
CA ALA A 267 7.89 -15.67 12.75
C ALA A 267 7.76 -14.61 11.67
N THR A 268 7.76 -13.34 12.06
CA THR A 268 7.88 -12.20 11.14
C THR A 268 9.34 -12.04 10.76
N VAL A 269 9.66 -12.22 9.48
CA VAL A 269 11.06 -12.32 9.03
C VAL A 269 11.49 -11.23 8.05
N ARG A 270 10.56 -10.57 7.36
CA ARG A 270 10.82 -9.55 6.32
C ARG A 270 9.59 -8.67 6.07
N GLY A 271 9.71 -7.69 5.18
CA GLY A 271 8.61 -6.83 4.73
C GLY A 271 8.27 -5.72 5.70
N ALA A 272 7.10 -5.10 5.50
CA ALA A 272 6.71 -3.86 6.17
C ALA A 272 6.69 -4.01 7.69
N GLU A 273 6.25 -5.16 8.20
CA GLU A 273 6.24 -5.46 9.62
C GLU A 273 7.67 -5.52 10.17
N ALA A 274 8.57 -6.30 9.55
CA ALA A 274 9.96 -6.40 10.01
C ALA A 274 10.71 -5.06 9.96
N ALA A 275 10.37 -4.18 9.01
CA ALA A 275 10.96 -2.86 8.89
C ALA A 275 10.71 -1.96 10.11
N TYR A 276 9.59 -2.13 10.85
CA TYR A 276 9.36 -1.41 12.10
C TYR A 276 10.39 -1.73 13.17
N VAL A 277 10.87 -2.99 13.23
CA VAL A 277 11.90 -3.40 14.19
C VAL A 277 13.20 -2.67 13.88
N ALA A 278 13.63 -2.72 12.62
CA ALA A 278 14.87 -2.07 12.19
C ALA A 278 14.82 -0.55 12.39
N ASP A 279 13.74 0.10 11.95
CA ASP A 279 13.60 1.56 12.03
C ASP A 279 13.38 2.08 13.46
N ALA A 280 13.05 1.19 14.41
CA ALA A 280 12.97 1.51 15.83
C ALA A 280 14.28 1.26 16.61
N GLY A 281 15.39 0.92 15.93
CA GLY A 281 16.66 0.62 16.58
C GLY A 281 16.77 -0.82 17.10
N GLY A 282 16.03 -1.75 16.48
CA GLY A 282 16.03 -3.16 16.86
C GLY A 282 16.70 -4.06 15.83
N ILE A 283 17.25 -5.18 16.30
CA ILE A 283 17.69 -6.29 15.47
C ILE A 283 16.62 -7.37 15.52
N ASN A 284 15.93 -7.63 14.40
CA ASN A 284 15.06 -8.79 14.30
C ASN A 284 15.93 -10.06 14.24
N LEU A 285 15.90 -10.87 15.30
CA LEU A 285 16.69 -12.11 15.41
C LEU A 285 16.33 -13.17 14.36
N LEU A 286 15.17 -13.02 13.71
CA LEU A 286 14.65 -13.91 12.69
C LEU A 286 14.71 -13.30 11.28
N ALA A 287 15.37 -12.15 11.13
CA ALA A 287 15.45 -11.45 9.85
C ALA A 287 15.91 -12.37 8.70
N ARG A 288 15.29 -12.15 7.55
CA ARG A 288 15.66 -12.73 6.27
C ARG A 288 15.88 -11.59 5.29
N PRO A 289 16.69 -11.79 4.23
CA PRO A 289 16.76 -10.83 3.15
C PRO A 289 15.36 -10.56 2.57
N GLU A 290 15.13 -9.30 2.21
CA GLU A 290 13.94 -8.92 1.46
C GLU A 290 13.86 -9.72 0.16
N ASP A 291 12.70 -10.33 -0.05
CA ASP A 291 12.39 -11.13 -1.24
C ASP A 291 10.90 -10.98 -1.51
N PRO A 292 10.52 -10.17 -2.50
CA PRO A 292 9.11 -9.95 -2.84
C PRO A 292 8.37 -11.25 -3.19
N GLN A 293 9.09 -12.31 -3.54
CA GLN A 293 8.51 -13.61 -3.92
C GLN A 293 8.18 -14.53 -2.74
N ARG A 294 8.54 -14.12 -1.52
CA ARG A 294 8.32 -14.91 -0.31
C ARG A 294 7.41 -14.19 0.66
N TYR A 295 6.70 -14.98 1.46
CA TYR A 295 5.86 -14.45 2.53
C TYR A 295 6.68 -13.65 3.56
N SER A 296 6.03 -12.66 4.17
CA SER A 296 6.62 -11.87 5.28
C SER A 296 6.85 -12.71 6.54
N ALA A 297 6.23 -13.90 6.62
CA ALA A 297 6.33 -14.81 7.75
C ALA A 297 6.80 -16.22 7.38
N GLU A 298 7.51 -16.88 8.30
CA GLU A 298 7.98 -18.27 8.20
C GLU A 298 7.47 -19.11 9.38
N THR A 299 7.17 -20.40 9.14
CA THR A 299 6.91 -21.35 10.23
C THR A 299 8.23 -21.91 10.74
N LEU A 300 8.45 -21.85 12.06
CA LEU A 300 9.63 -22.37 12.74
C LEU A 300 9.24 -23.43 13.79
N SER A 301 10.17 -24.33 14.09
CA SER A 301 10.05 -25.27 15.21
C SER A 301 10.45 -24.61 16.53
N THR A 302 9.96 -25.14 17.65
CA THR A 302 10.42 -24.77 18.99
C THR A 302 11.94 -24.85 19.11
N GLU A 303 12.57 -25.92 18.62
CA GLU A 303 14.03 -26.13 18.69
C GLU A 303 14.82 -25.02 17.99
N ALA A 304 14.34 -24.55 16.84
CA ALA A 304 14.97 -23.44 16.11
C ALA A 304 14.81 -22.09 16.84
N LEU A 305 13.74 -21.94 17.62
CA LEU A 305 13.40 -20.69 18.32
C LEU A 305 14.11 -20.54 19.67
N LEU A 306 14.30 -21.65 20.40
CA LEU A 306 14.87 -21.68 21.75
C LEU A 306 16.16 -20.84 21.92
N PRO A 307 17.23 -21.02 21.10
CA PRO A 307 18.46 -20.24 21.28
C PRO A 307 18.29 -18.74 20.98
N LEU A 308 17.25 -18.37 20.23
CA LEU A 308 16.94 -16.97 19.94
C LEU A 308 16.14 -16.33 21.07
N GLY A 309 15.21 -17.07 21.67
CA GLY A 309 14.41 -16.59 22.79
C GLY A 309 15.24 -16.24 24.04
N GLU A 310 16.35 -16.94 24.28
CA GLU A 310 17.30 -16.58 25.36
C GLU A 310 18.01 -15.25 25.11
N ARG A 311 18.19 -14.87 23.84
CA ARG A 311 18.91 -13.66 23.41
C ARG A 311 18.01 -12.45 23.23
N ALA A 312 16.70 -12.66 23.15
CA ALA A 312 15.73 -11.61 22.87
C ALA A 312 15.54 -10.69 24.10
N ASP A 313 15.83 -9.40 23.91
CA ASP A 313 15.58 -8.35 24.89
C ASP A 313 14.10 -7.94 24.91
N VAL A 314 13.43 -8.03 23.75
CA VAL A 314 12.01 -7.76 23.57
C VAL A 314 11.39 -8.89 22.76
N TRP A 315 10.17 -9.29 23.12
CA TRP A 315 9.39 -10.26 22.37
C TRP A 315 8.04 -9.66 21.95
N LEU A 316 7.78 -9.68 20.64
CA LEU A 316 6.53 -9.27 20.02
C LEU A 316 5.70 -10.48 19.60
N ILE A 317 4.46 -10.53 20.06
CA ILE A 317 3.44 -11.49 19.65
C ILE A 317 2.62 -10.85 18.54
N GLY A 318 2.70 -11.45 17.35
CA GLY A 318 2.32 -10.83 16.09
C GLY A 318 1.02 -11.29 15.46
N ASP A 319 0.02 -11.77 16.22
CA ASP A 319 -1.25 -12.22 15.64
C ASP A 319 -2.34 -12.41 16.71
N ILE A 320 -3.58 -12.05 16.36
CA ILE A 320 -4.77 -12.23 17.21
C ILE A 320 -5.14 -13.70 17.39
N HIS A 321 -4.67 -14.57 16.50
CA HIS A 321 -4.90 -16.00 16.50
C HIS A 321 -3.80 -16.78 17.20
N ALA A 322 -2.87 -16.12 17.90
CA ALA A 322 -1.87 -16.80 18.71
C ALA A 322 -2.52 -17.80 19.68
N VAL A 323 -1.96 -19.00 19.72
CA VAL A 323 -2.39 -20.10 20.58
C VAL A 323 -1.19 -20.57 21.36
N ALA A 324 -1.34 -20.65 22.68
CA ALA A 324 -0.28 -21.11 23.58
C ALA A 324 0.39 -22.38 23.06
N PRO A 325 1.73 -22.49 23.19
CA PRO A 325 2.44 -23.68 22.76
C PRO A 325 2.03 -24.88 23.61
N ARG A 326 2.27 -26.09 23.07
CA ARG A 326 1.95 -27.32 23.80
C ARG A 326 2.70 -27.44 25.12
N ASN A 327 3.95 -26.97 25.14
CA ASN A 327 4.78 -26.92 26.33
C ASN A 327 5.06 -25.47 26.70
N THR A 328 4.41 -24.98 27.75
CA THR A 328 4.55 -23.61 28.25
C THR A 328 5.89 -23.36 28.95
N GLU A 329 6.69 -24.39 29.25
CA GLU A 329 8.05 -24.22 29.77
C GLU A 329 9.00 -23.61 28.74
N VAL A 330 8.69 -23.73 27.44
CA VAL A 330 9.49 -23.13 26.34
C VAL A 330 9.64 -21.61 26.55
N GLU A 331 8.52 -20.95 26.85
CA GLU A 331 8.45 -19.49 26.94
C GLU A 331 9.13 -18.98 28.22
N ARG A 332 9.18 -19.80 29.27
CA ARG A 332 9.94 -19.52 30.49
C ARG A 332 11.45 -19.45 30.26
N GLY A 333 11.91 -20.13 29.21
CA GLY A 333 13.28 -20.05 28.72
C GLY A 333 13.62 -18.69 28.09
N PHE A 334 12.64 -17.90 27.69
CA PHE A 334 12.89 -16.66 26.95
C PHE A 334 13.19 -15.51 27.90
N ARG A 335 14.23 -14.72 27.57
CA ARG A 335 14.67 -13.61 28.42
C ARG A 335 13.60 -12.52 28.51
N ALA A 336 13.06 -12.09 27.38
CA ALA A 336 11.97 -11.12 27.32
C ALA A 336 10.73 -11.53 28.13
N TRP A 337 10.40 -12.83 28.19
CA TRP A 337 9.31 -13.34 29.03
C TRP A 337 9.64 -13.16 30.53
N ARG A 338 10.84 -13.58 30.96
CA ARG A 338 11.27 -13.45 32.36
C ARG A 338 11.37 -12.00 32.83
N GLU A 339 11.77 -11.10 31.94
CA GLU A 339 11.93 -9.67 32.22
C GLU A 339 10.64 -8.86 32.01
N GLY A 340 9.54 -9.50 31.58
CA GLY A 340 8.25 -8.82 31.36
C GLY A 340 8.26 -7.86 30.17
N ARG A 341 9.13 -8.08 29.18
CA ARG A 341 9.25 -7.28 27.94
C ARG A 341 8.54 -7.95 26.77
N LEU A 342 7.31 -8.39 27.02
CA LEU A 342 6.41 -9.02 26.07
C LEU A 342 5.35 -8.03 25.59
N PHE A 343 5.13 -7.93 24.28
CA PHE A 343 4.14 -7.04 23.71
C PHE A 343 3.27 -7.72 22.66
N GLY A 344 1.97 -7.49 22.69
CA GLY A 344 1.03 -7.92 21.66
C GLY A 344 0.64 -6.75 20.77
N ASN A 345 0.37 -6.99 19.48
CA ASN A 345 -0.11 -5.98 18.53
C ASN A 345 -1.63 -5.73 18.60
N THR A 346 -2.27 -6.13 19.71
CA THR A 346 -3.72 -6.06 19.94
C THR A 346 -4.11 -4.91 20.88
N GLY A 347 -3.28 -3.87 21.00
CA GLY A 347 -3.51 -2.73 21.91
C GLY A 347 -4.78 -1.92 21.61
N ARG A 348 -5.15 -1.83 20.33
CA ARG A 348 -6.40 -1.21 19.87
C ARG A 348 -7.33 -2.25 19.28
N THR A 349 -8.21 -2.77 20.13
CA THR A 349 -9.21 -3.78 19.78
C THR A 349 -10.56 -3.48 20.44
N VAL A 350 -11.63 -3.88 19.79
CA VAL A 350 -12.97 -3.98 20.38
C VAL A 350 -13.36 -5.45 20.36
N ALA A 351 -12.91 -6.19 21.38
CA ALA A 351 -13.00 -7.65 21.43
C ALA A 351 -14.43 -8.19 21.28
N ALA A 352 -15.42 -7.52 21.88
CA ALA A 352 -16.84 -7.89 21.76
C ALA A 352 -17.38 -7.83 20.32
N GLU A 353 -16.69 -7.11 19.44
CA GLU A 353 -17.07 -6.87 18.06
C GLU A 353 -16.12 -7.55 17.07
N ASN A 354 -15.14 -8.31 17.58
CA ASN A 354 -14.07 -8.92 16.78
C ASN A 354 -13.35 -7.91 15.87
N ALA A 355 -13.20 -6.66 16.33
CA ALA A 355 -12.58 -5.58 15.56
C ALA A 355 -11.17 -5.29 16.07
N TYR A 356 -10.20 -5.22 15.15
CA TYR A 356 -8.79 -5.02 15.46
C TYR A 356 -8.21 -3.93 14.56
N ASP A 357 -7.75 -2.84 15.16
CA ASP A 357 -7.26 -1.67 14.42
C ASP A 357 -5.89 -1.92 13.75
N TRP A 358 -5.20 -2.98 14.17
CA TRP A 358 -3.94 -3.43 13.55
C TRP A 358 -4.10 -3.72 12.05
N TYR A 359 -5.26 -4.19 11.61
CA TYR A 359 -5.54 -4.47 10.21
C TYR A 359 -6.24 -3.31 9.48
N GLN A 360 -6.33 -2.14 10.13
CA GLN A 360 -7.05 -0.97 9.64
C GLN A 360 -6.15 0.27 9.73
N THR A 361 -6.24 1.05 10.81
CA THR A 361 -5.52 2.33 10.93
C THR A 361 -4.01 2.17 10.96
N ALA A 362 -3.47 1.04 11.45
CA ALA A 362 -2.03 0.79 11.47
C ALA A 362 -1.39 0.84 10.07
N LEU A 363 -2.16 0.52 9.02
CA LEU A 363 -1.72 0.61 7.63
C LEU A 363 -1.57 2.06 7.15
N VAL A 364 -2.46 2.94 7.63
CA VAL A 364 -2.56 4.35 7.21
C VAL A 364 -1.69 5.26 8.09
N ARG A 365 -1.48 4.88 9.35
CA ARG A 365 -0.69 5.59 10.36
C ARG A 365 0.49 4.74 10.85
N PRO A 366 1.43 4.38 9.97
CA PRO A 366 2.60 3.61 10.36
C PRO A 366 3.53 4.40 11.29
N ASP A 367 3.43 5.73 11.32
CA ASP A 367 4.09 6.60 12.27
C ASP A 367 3.66 6.33 13.72
N TRP A 368 2.40 5.96 13.93
CA TRP A 368 1.88 5.57 15.24
C TRP A 368 2.39 4.18 15.64
N VAL A 369 2.45 3.25 14.69
CA VAL A 369 3.02 1.92 14.92
C VAL A 369 4.50 2.03 15.28
N LEU A 370 5.27 2.78 14.50
CA LEU A 370 6.70 2.98 14.77
C LEU A 370 6.94 3.66 16.13
N THR A 371 6.06 4.59 16.54
CA THR A 371 6.13 5.22 17.87
C THR A 371 6.09 4.16 18.98
N ASP A 372 5.19 3.18 18.87
CA ASP A 372 5.07 2.10 19.83
C ASP A 372 6.29 1.17 19.81
N PHE A 373 6.84 0.88 18.63
CA PHE A 373 8.06 0.08 18.52
C PHE A 373 9.24 0.80 19.18
N VAL A 374 9.45 2.08 18.88
CA VAL A 374 10.48 2.89 19.55
C VAL A 374 10.29 2.88 21.06
N LYS A 375 9.05 2.96 21.55
CA LYS A 375 8.77 2.90 22.99
C LYS A 375 9.07 1.52 23.60
N ALA A 376 8.72 0.43 22.92
CA ALA A 376 8.97 -0.92 23.42
C ALA A 376 10.48 -1.23 23.53
N LEU A 377 11.26 -0.73 22.57
CA LEU A 377 12.70 -0.93 22.48
C LEU A 377 13.47 0.07 23.37
N HIS A 378 13.05 1.33 23.37
CA HIS A 378 13.70 2.46 24.04
C HIS A 378 12.67 3.33 24.81
N PRO A 379 12.18 2.87 25.98
CA PRO A 379 11.06 3.49 26.67
C PRO A 379 11.27 4.96 27.04
N ASP A 380 12.52 5.38 27.26
CA ASP A 380 12.86 6.77 27.64
C ASP A 380 12.74 7.77 26.46
N LEU A 381 12.59 7.29 25.21
CA LEU A 381 12.50 8.15 24.03
C LEU A 381 11.08 8.62 23.69
N VAL A 382 10.06 7.93 24.20
CA VAL A 382 8.65 8.17 23.84
C VAL A 382 7.78 8.14 25.10
N SER A 383 7.22 9.31 25.44
CA SER A 383 6.27 9.44 26.55
C SER A 383 4.83 9.10 26.16
N GLU A 384 4.51 9.08 24.86
CA GLU A 384 3.16 8.76 24.36
C GLU A 384 2.72 7.37 24.83
N PRO A 385 1.46 7.16 25.24
CA PRO A 385 0.96 5.83 25.58
C PRO A 385 1.03 4.92 24.35
N PHE A 386 1.16 3.61 24.59
CA PHE A 386 1.07 2.65 23.49
C PHE A 386 -0.32 2.71 22.85
N ARG A 387 -0.38 2.51 21.52
CA ARG A 387 -1.61 2.48 20.74
C ARG A 387 -1.89 1.07 20.23
N PHE A 388 -1.02 0.55 19.39
CA PHE A 388 -1.13 -0.72 18.72
C PHE A 388 -0.42 -1.84 19.47
N LEU A 389 0.75 -1.56 20.05
CA LEU A 389 1.36 -2.49 20.99
C LEU A 389 0.66 -2.40 22.35
N LYS A 390 0.66 -3.49 23.11
CA LYS A 390 0.31 -3.50 24.54
C LYS A 390 1.30 -4.40 25.27
N PRO A 391 1.83 -4.00 26.43
CA PRO A 391 2.52 -4.93 27.31
C PRO A 391 1.59 -6.09 27.65
N LEU A 392 2.12 -7.31 27.65
CA LEU A 392 1.38 -8.52 28.00
C LEU A 392 1.89 -9.06 29.33
N GLU A 393 0.98 -9.57 30.15
CA GLU A 393 1.37 -10.35 31.31
C GLU A 393 1.99 -11.70 30.88
N GLN A 394 2.81 -12.28 31.76
CA GLN A 394 3.45 -13.56 31.48
C GLN A 394 2.40 -14.66 31.25
N GLY A 395 2.46 -15.32 30.09
CA GLY A 395 1.51 -16.38 29.73
C GLY A 395 0.26 -15.88 28.99
N GLU A 396 0.15 -14.57 28.70
CA GLU A 396 -0.95 -14.02 27.92
C GLU A 396 -0.63 -13.96 26.42
N TYR A 397 -1.29 -14.88 25.71
CA TYR A 397 -1.43 -15.05 24.26
C TYR A 397 -2.07 -13.90 23.45
N ARG A 398 -3.02 -13.19 24.07
CA ARG A 398 -4.17 -12.60 23.36
C ARG A 398 -4.41 -11.12 23.70
#